data_AF-A0AAV4AZ81-F1
#
_entry.id   AF-A0AAV4AZ81-F1
#
_cell.length_a   1.000
_cell.length_b   1.000
_cell.length_c   1.000
_cell.angle_alpha   90.00
_cell.angle_beta   90.00
_cell.angle_gamma   90.00
#
_symmetry.space_group_name_H-M   'P 1'
#
loop_
_entity.id
_entity.type
_entity.pdbx_description
1 polymer ?
#
loop_
_entity_poly.entity_id
_entity_poly.type
_entity_poly.pdbx_seq_one_letter_code
_entity_poly.pdbx_strand_id
1 'polypeptide(L)'
;MKTILTNKHISIETRKRALQCYIEPVLMYGCEAWRISKQIQNKLEATEMWFLRRMLRIPWTAKKTNERVLNEANKRRSLVRTIRKRQATCLGHVMRRGKLEHLVTTGKFEGKKKQRKTKGEDNGWTGHMPWTRKSVRYTGRRQR
;
A
#
# COMPACT_ATOMS: atom_id res chain seq x y z
N MET A 1 -13.23 1.22 -14.78
CA MET A 1 -11.99 1.01 -15.57
C MET A 1 -11.97 -0.22 -16.48
N LYS A 2 -12.71 -1.31 -16.21
CA LYS A 2 -12.75 -2.47 -17.13
C LYS A 2 -13.15 -2.05 -18.55
N THR A 3 -14.22 -1.26 -18.66
CA THR A 3 -14.75 -0.73 -19.92
C THR A 3 -13.70 -0.01 -20.75
N ILE A 4 -12.91 0.88 -20.12
CA ILE A 4 -11.89 1.68 -20.81
C ILE A 4 -10.71 0.80 -21.29
N LEU A 5 -10.20 -0.09 -20.43
CA LEU A 5 -9.01 -0.87 -20.75
C LEU A 5 -9.26 -2.01 -21.75
N THR A 6 -10.49 -2.52 -21.82
CA THR A 6 -10.84 -3.66 -22.71
C THR A 6 -11.63 -3.26 -23.95
N ASN A 7 -11.90 -1.98 -24.18
CA ASN A 7 -12.64 -1.52 -25.36
C ASN A 7 -11.83 -1.75 -26.65
N LYS A 8 -12.48 -2.30 -27.69
CA LYS A 8 -11.89 -2.54 -29.02
C LYS A 8 -11.75 -1.25 -29.84
N HIS A 9 -12.66 -0.30 -29.68
CA HIS A 9 -12.72 0.94 -30.45
C HIS A 9 -11.66 1.97 -30.01
N ILE A 10 -10.97 1.71 -28.89
CA ILE A 10 -9.94 2.59 -28.35
C ILE A 10 -8.56 2.04 -28.69
N SER A 11 -7.70 2.91 -29.23
CA SER A 11 -6.30 2.56 -29.51
C SER A 11 -5.57 2.04 -28.26
N ILE A 12 -4.57 1.19 -28.44
CA ILE A 12 -3.76 0.67 -27.32
C ILE A 12 -3.01 1.82 -26.64
N GLU A 13 -2.54 2.80 -27.40
CA GLU A 13 -1.79 3.95 -26.87
C GLU A 13 -2.67 4.84 -25.98
N THR A 14 -3.92 5.09 -26.36
CA THR A 14 -4.87 5.85 -25.51
C THR A 14 -5.14 5.12 -24.19
N ARG A 15 -5.30 3.78 -24.24
CA ARG A 15 -5.49 2.96 -23.02
C ARG A 15 -4.26 2.98 -22.11
N LYS A 16 -3.07 2.95 -22.70
CA LYS A 16 -1.80 3.09 -21.98
C LYS A 16 -1.69 4.46 -21.31
N ARG A 17 -2.01 5.55 -22.02
CA ARG A 17 -2.06 6.90 -21.42
C ARG A 17 -3.04 6.95 -20.24
N ALA A 18 -4.23 6.36 -20.37
CA ALA A 18 -5.19 6.30 -19.26
C ALA A 18 -4.62 5.55 -18.03
N LEU A 19 -3.92 4.44 -18.22
CA LEU A 19 -3.23 3.76 -17.11
C LEU A 19 -2.19 4.66 -16.45
N GLN A 20 -1.38 5.35 -17.26
CA GLN A 20 -0.33 6.25 -16.78
C GLN A 20 -0.88 7.46 -16.01
N CYS A 21 -2.04 7.98 -16.41
CA CYS A 21 -2.65 9.14 -15.74
C CYS A 21 -3.40 8.76 -14.46
N TYR A 22 -4.16 7.65 -14.47
CA TYR A 22 -5.06 7.34 -13.36
C TYR A 22 -4.50 6.30 -12.38
N ILE A 23 -3.79 5.29 -12.88
CA ILE A 23 -3.37 4.14 -12.06
C ILE A 23 -1.95 4.31 -11.55
N GLU A 24 -1.01 4.73 -12.41
CA GLU A 24 0.39 4.88 -12.04
C GLU A 24 0.61 5.83 -10.84
N PRO A 25 -0.07 6.99 -10.71
CA PRO A 25 0.08 7.85 -9.53
C PRO A 25 -0.43 7.20 -8.24
N VAL A 26 -1.54 6.45 -8.31
CA VAL A 26 -2.13 5.74 -7.17
C VAL A 26 -1.20 4.60 -6.72
N LEU A 27 -0.64 3.83 -7.67
CA LEU A 27 0.31 2.76 -7.37
C LEU A 27 1.63 3.27 -6.77
N MET A 28 2.07 4.45 -7.22
CA MET A 28 3.30 5.08 -6.75
C MET A 28 3.08 6.04 -5.59
N TYR A 29 1.88 6.10 -5.03
CA TYR A 29 1.60 6.97 -3.89
C TYR A 29 2.43 6.54 -2.67
N GLY A 30 3.08 7.51 -2.03
CA GLY A 30 3.94 7.24 -0.88
C GLY A 30 5.17 6.38 -1.20
N CYS A 31 5.55 6.25 -2.48
CA CYS A 31 6.61 5.31 -2.84
C CYS A 31 8.00 5.70 -2.32
N GLU A 32 8.14 6.91 -1.82
CA GLU A 32 9.36 7.45 -1.21
C GLU A 32 9.58 6.91 0.21
N ALA A 33 8.51 6.57 0.92
CA ALA A 33 8.58 6.19 2.35
C ALA A 33 8.75 4.67 2.58
N TRP A 34 8.33 3.82 1.65
CA TRP A 34 8.43 2.36 1.78
C TRP A 34 9.73 1.77 1.21
N ARG A 35 10.19 0.67 1.79
CA ARG A 35 11.34 -0.10 1.27
C ARG A 35 10.92 -0.99 0.11
N ILE A 36 11.63 -0.93 -1.02
CA ILE A 36 11.44 -1.87 -2.14
C ILE A 36 12.07 -3.21 -1.76
N SER A 37 11.23 -4.15 -1.28
CA SER A 37 11.62 -5.54 -1.11
C SER A 37 11.49 -6.31 -2.44
N LYS A 38 12.16 -7.47 -2.54
CA LYS A 38 12.03 -8.34 -3.73
C LYS A 38 10.58 -8.77 -3.97
N GLN A 39 9.82 -8.97 -2.89
CA GLN A 39 8.40 -9.31 -2.96
C GLN A 39 7.58 -8.17 -3.57
N ILE A 40 7.81 -6.92 -3.14
CA ILE A 40 7.13 -5.74 -3.70
C ILE A 40 7.53 -5.55 -5.16
N GLN A 41 8.80 -5.73 -5.50
CA GLN A 41 9.27 -5.67 -6.88
C GLN A 41 8.53 -6.70 -7.76
N ASN A 42 8.45 -7.95 -7.33
CA ASN A 42 7.75 -9.01 -8.07
C ASN A 42 6.25 -8.69 -8.21
N LYS A 43 5.61 -8.14 -7.18
CA LYS A 43 4.21 -7.69 -7.24
C LYS A 43 4.03 -6.56 -8.24
N LEU A 44 4.92 -5.57 -8.26
CA LEU A 44 4.88 -4.46 -9.22
C LEU A 44 5.02 -4.95 -10.66
N GLU A 45 5.99 -5.83 -10.91
CA GLU A 45 6.18 -6.43 -12.24
C GLU A 45 4.97 -7.27 -12.66
N ALA A 46 4.38 -8.05 -11.74
CA ALA A 46 3.16 -8.79 -12.00
C ALA A 46 1.96 -7.86 -12.29
N THR A 47 1.85 -6.73 -11.59
CA THR A 47 0.80 -5.74 -11.86
C THR A 47 0.97 -5.09 -13.24
N GLU A 48 2.19 -4.70 -13.64
CA GLU A 48 2.45 -4.20 -15.00
C GLU A 48 2.00 -5.23 -16.05
N MET A 49 2.40 -6.50 -15.88
CA MET A 49 2.02 -7.57 -16.78
C MET A 49 0.51 -7.80 -16.83
N TRP A 50 -0.17 -7.68 -15.69
CA TRP A 50 -1.62 -7.81 -15.61
C TRP A 50 -2.33 -6.72 -16.41
N PHE A 51 -1.91 -5.45 -16.27
CA PHE A 51 -2.48 -4.35 -17.06
C PHE A 51 -2.23 -4.53 -18.56
N LEU A 52 -1.00 -4.93 -18.95
CA LEU A 52 -0.64 -5.15 -20.35
C LEU A 52 -1.49 -6.28 -20.97
N ARG A 53 -1.62 -7.42 -20.30
CA ARG A 53 -2.46 -8.54 -20.77
C ARG A 53 -3.93 -8.13 -20.90
N ARG A 54 -4.43 -7.33 -19.94
CA ARG A 54 -5.81 -6.81 -19.96
C ARG A 54 -6.04 -5.90 -21.16
N MET A 55 -5.11 -4.99 -21.46
CA MET A 55 -5.19 -4.10 -22.62
C MET A 55 -5.08 -4.85 -23.94
N LEU A 56 -4.14 -5.79 -24.05
CA LEU A 56 -4.00 -6.62 -25.25
C LEU A 56 -5.12 -7.67 -25.38
N ARG A 57 -5.99 -7.79 -24.38
CA ARG A 57 -7.11 -8.76 -24.32
C ARG A 57 -6.61 -10.21 -24.50
N ILE A 58 -5.40 -10.49 -24.02
CA ILE A 58 -4.79 -11.82 -24.09
C ILE A 58 -5.48 -12.70 -23.05
N PRO A 59 -6.14 -13.80 -23.46
CA PRO A 59 -6.76 -14.72 -22.50
C PRO A 59 -5.67 -15.43 -21.70
N TRP A 60 -6.00 -15.85 -20.48
CA TRP A 60 -5.06 -16.57 -19.63
C TRP A 60 -4.60 -17.91 -20.25
N THR A 61 -5.43 -18.50 -21.11
CA THR A 61 -5.14 -19.73 -21.86
C THR A 61 -4.06 -19.59 -22.93
N ALA A 62 -3.77 -18.37 -23.39
CA ALA A 62 -2.90 -18.15 -24.55
C ALA A 62 -1.40 -18.49 -24.34
N LYS A 63 -1.00 -19.00 -23.15
CA LYS A 63 0.38 -19.41 -22.79
C LYS A 63 1.51 -18.52 -23.38
N LYS A 64 1.26 -17.22 -23.54
CA LYS A 64 2.24 -16.26 -24.08
C LYS A 64 3.28 -15.93 -23.01
N THR A 65 4.56 -15.92 -23.40
CA THR A 65 5.67 -15.47 -22.55
C THR A 65 5.55 -13.98 -22.23
N ASN A 66 6.07 -13.55 -21.07
CA ASN A 66 5.98 -12.15 -20.65
C ASN A 66 6.75 -11.21 -21.58
N GLU A 67 7.86 -11.66 -22.17
CA GLU A 67 8.63 -10.90 -23.15
C GLU A 67 7.84 -10.64 -24.43
N ARG A 68 7.11 -11.64 -24.94
CA ARG A 68 6.27 -11.48 -26.12
C ARG A 68 5.16 -10.46 -25.89
N VAL A 69 4.55 -10.47 -24.69
CA VAL A 69 3.54 -9.49 -24.28
C VAL A 69 4.12 -8.06 -24.22
N LEU A 70 5.36 -7.91 -23.73
CA LEU A 70 6.03 -6.61 -23.67
C LEU A 70 6.37 -6.06 -25.07
N ASN A 71 6.82 -6.93 -25.97
CA ASN A 71 7.11 -6.58 -27.36
C ASN A 71 5.84 -6.18 -28.11
N GLU A 72 4.74 -6.95 -27.95
CA GLU A 72 3.44 -6.66 -28.57
C GLU A 72 2.83 -5.34 -28.06
N ALA A 73 3.08 -4.99 -26.79
CA ALA A 73 2.67 -3.71 -26.22
C ALA A 73 3.65 -2.55 -26.50
N ASN A 74 4.78 -2.81 -27.16
CA ASN A 74 5.91 -1.89 -27.35
C ASN A 74 6.25 -1.10 -26.07
N LYS A 75 6.34 -1.82 -24.93
CA LYS A 75 6.54 -1.22 -23.60
C LYS A 75 7.67 -1.93 -22.89
N ARG A 76 8.59 -1.15 -22.31
CA ARG A 76 9.59 -1.65 -21.35
C ARG A 76 9.06 -1.53 -19.92
N ARG A 77 9.45 -2.46 -19.04
CA ARG A 77 9.16 -2.39 -17.60
C ARG A 77 9.67 -1.05 -17.04
N SER A 78 8.79 -0.28 -16.42
CA SER A 78 9.06 1.13 -16.12
C SER A 78 8.71 1.55 -14.69
N LEU A 79 7.80 0.86 -14.01
CA LEU A 79 7.35 1.20 -12.67
C LEU A 79 8.49 1.14 -11.65
N VAL A 80 9.21 0.02 -11.58
CA VAL A 80 10.31 -0.16 -10.62
C VAL A 80 11.39 0.90 -10.82
N ARG A 81 11.71 1.21 -12.09
CA ARG A 81 12.68 2.27 -12.43
C ARG A 81 12.19 3.65 -11.99
N THR A 82 10.91 3.93 -12.20
CA THR A 82 10.30 5.22 -11.82
C THR A 82 10.27 5.40 -10.30
N ILE A 83 9.93 4.34 -9.55
CA ILE A 83 9.93 4.36 -8.09
C ILE A 83 11.35 4.59 -7.56
N ARG A 84 12.35 3.87 -8.07
CA ARG A 84 13.75 4.08 -7.68
C ARG A 84 14.22 5.51 -7.97
N LYS A 85 13.83 6.08 -9.11
CA LYS A 85 14.13 7.47 -9.45
C LYS A 85 13.51 8.45 -8.45
N ARG A 86 12.24 8.27 -8.08
CA ARG A 86 11.55 9.11 -7.08
C ARG A 86 12.21 8.99 -5.71
N GLN A 87 12.52 7.77 -5.26
CA GLN A 87 13.24 7.54 -4.00
C GLN A 87 14.60 8.23 -3.97
N ALA A 88 15.40 8.08 -5.03
CA ALA A 88 16.69 8.77 -5.13
C ALA A 88 16.54 10.29 -5.14
N THR A 89 15.51 10.81 -5.82
CA THR A 89 15.22 12.26 -5.85
C THR A 89 14.85 12.77 -4.47
N CYS A 90 13.97 12.07 -3.75
CA CYS A 90 13.58 12.38 -2.37
C CYS A 90 14.80 12.35 -1.43
N LEU A 91 15.61 11.29 -1.49
CA LEU A 91 16.85 11.20 -0.71
C LEU A 91 17.80 12.36 -1.05
N GLY A 92 17.96 12.71 -2.33
CA GLY A 92 18.74 13.88 -2.74
C GLY A 92 18.19 15.20 -2.19
N HIS A 93 16.88 15.36 -2.05
CA HIS A 93 16.29 16.53 -1.38
C HIS A 93 16.57 16.56 0.12
N VAL A 94 16.53 15.40 0.79
CA VAL A 94 16.86 15.30 2.22
C VAL A 94 18.33 15.63 2.47
N MET A 95 19.24 15.07 1.66
CA MET A 95 20.68 15.33 1.77
C MET A 95 21.01 16.82 1.51
N ARG A 96 20.35 17.47 0.54
CA ARG A 96 20.55 18.91 0.25
C ARG A 96 20.06 19.83 1.37
N ARG A 97 19.11 19.40 2.20
CA ARG A 97 18.58 20.22 3.30
C ARG A 97 19.44 20.17 4.57
N GLY A 98 20.52 19.37 4.61
CA GLY A 98 21.55 19.41 5.67
C GLY A 98 21.02 19.22 7.10
N LYS A 99 19.89 18.54 7.26
CA LYS A 99 19.25 18.30 8.56
C LYS A 99 19.34 16.84 9.00
N LEU A 100 19.86 15.95 8.16
CA LEU A 100 19.92 14.53 8.48
C LEU A 100 20.99 14.27 9.53
N GLU A 101 22.17 14.85 9.36
CA GLU A 101 23.27 14.90 10.31
C GLU A 101 22.83 15.45 11.67
N HIS A 102 22.10 16.57 11.68
CA HIS A 102 21.56 17.15 12.90
C HIS A 102 20.49 16.25 13.53
N LEU A 103 19.60 15.62 12.75
CA LEU A 103 18.58 14.70 13.28
C LEU A 103 19.19 13.41 13.86
N VAL A 104 20.22 12.87 13.21
CA VAL A 104 20.95 11.68 13.66
C VAL A 104 21.75 11.98 14.93
N THR A 105 22.48 13.10 14.97
CA THR A 105 23.27 13.52 16.15
C THR A 105 22.39 13.94 17.33
N THR A 106 21.28 14.63 17.09
CA THR A 106 20.37 15.08 18.17
C THR A 106 19.48 13.92 18.69
N GLY A 107 19.45 12.77 18.02
CA GLY A 107 18.69 11.60 18.48
C GLY A 107 17.17 11.82 18.58
N LYS A 108 16.62 12.88 17.95
CA LYS A 108 15.17 13.18 17.94
C LYS A 108 14.42 12.27 16.96
N PHE A 109 14.59 10.96 17.11
CA PHE A 109 13.59 10.00 16.68
C PHE A 109 12.66 9.81 17.89
N GLU A 110 11.48 10.43 17.87
CA GLU A 110 10.39 10.07 18.80
C GLU A 110 9.90 8.65 18.48
N GLY A 111 10.71 7.66 18.83
CA GLY A 111 10.32 6.27 18.84
C GLY A 111 9.44 6.03 20.06
N LYS A 112 8.12 5.96 19.86
CA LYS A 112 7.23 5.36 20.87
C LYS A 112 7.60 3.87 20.99
N LYS A 113 8.51 3.55 21.90
CA LYS A 113 8.82 2.16 22.29
C LYS A 113 7.54 1.56 22.86
N LYS A 114 6.96 0.57 22.18
CA LYS A 114 5.91 -0.27 22.76
C LYS A 114 6.56 -1.11 23.86
N GLN A 115 6.41 -0.72 25.11
CA GLN A 115 6.78 -1.59 26.24
C GLN A 115 6.00 -2.90 26.12
N ARG A 116 6.72 -4.01 26.04
CA ARG A 116 6.14 -5.34 26.26
C ARG A 116 5.72 -5.40 27.72
N LYS A 117 4.43 -5.58 28.01
CA LYS A 117 4.01 -6.05 29.32
C LYS A 117 4.49 -7.50 29.46
N THR A 118 5.42 -7.74 30.35
CA THR A 118 5.74 -9.08 30.85
C THR A 118 4.50 -9.61 31.56
N LYS A 119 4.03 -10.80 31.16
CA LYS A 119 2.99 -11.54 31.88
C LYS A 119 3.63 -11.93 33.23
N GLY A 120 3.19 -11.29 34.31
CA GLY A 120 3.46 -11.81 35.64
C GLY A 120 2.78 -13.16 35.78
N GLU A 121 3.47 -14.09 36.41
CA GLU A 121 2.92 -15.38 36.83
C GLU A 121 1.85 -15.11 37.90
N ASP A 122 0.58 -15.23 37.51
CA ASP A 122 -0.56 -15.16 38.41
C ASP A 122 -0.69 -16.50 39.14
N ASN A 123 -0.03 -16.63 40.30
CA ASN A 123 -0.26 -17.73 41.22
C ASN A 123 -1.24 -17.28 42.31
N GLY A 124 -2.42 -17.92 42.38
CA GLY A 124 -3.18 -18.00 43.63
C GLY A 124 -4.56 -17.34 43.63
N TRP A 125 -5.57 -18.14 43.30
CA TRP A 125 -6.92 -18.19 43.87
C TRP A 125 -7.26 -17.16 44.96
N THR A 126 -8.06 -16.14 44.63
CA THR A 126 -9.19 -15.69 45.45
C THR A 126 -10.22 -15.00 44.55
N GLY A 127 -11.35 -15.68 44.34
CA GLY A 127 -12.45 -15.13 43.56
C GLY A 127 -13.22 -14.09 44.35
N HIS A 128 -13.31 -12.88 43.81
CA HIS A 128 -14.41 -11.96 44.09
C HIS A 128 -14.77 -11.26 42.78
N MET A 129 -15.91 -11.64 42.21
CA MET A 129 -16.44 -11.15 40.93
C MET A 129 -17.66 -10.27 41.23
N PRO A 130 -17.61 -8.93 41.04
CA PRO A 130 -18.79 -8.10 41.20
C PRO A 130 -19.27 -7.61 39.83
N TRP A 131 -19.87 -8.50 39.06
CA TRP A 131 -20.70 -8.14 37.90
C TRP A 131 -22.06 -8.79 38.02
N THR A 132 -22.87 -8.33 38.97
CA THR A 132 -24.32 -8.45 38.84
C THR A 132 -25.03 -7.20 39.38
N ARG A 133 -26.09 -6.83 38.64
CA ARG A 133 -27.15 -5.88 38.98
C ARG A 133 -26.92 -4.38 38.69
N LYS A 134 -27.12 -4.06 37.40
CA LYS A 134 -27.79 -2.80 37.00
C LYS A 134 -29.12 -2.69 37.76
N SER A 135 -29.32 -1.60 38.49
CA SER A 135 -30.65 -1.19 38.96
C SER A 135 -30.94 0.20 38.39
N VAL A 136 -31.83 0.22 37.39
CA VAL A 136 -32.49 1.43 36.90
C VAL A 136 -33.93 1.30 37.37
N ARG A 137 -34.36 2.15 38.30
CA ARG A 137 -35.77 2.31 38.66
C ARG A 137 -36.24 3.69 38.21
N TYR A 138 -37.11 3.68 37.22
CA TYR A 138 -37.96 4.80 36.82
C TYR A 138 -38.97 5.06 37.94
N THR A 139 -39.03 6.29 38.47
CA THR A 139 -40.13 6.76 39.30
C THR A 139 -40.92 7.79 38.51
N GLY A 140 -42.15 7.43 38.13
CA GLY A 140 -43.06 8.33 37.47
C GLY A 140 -44.44 7.73 37.26
N ARG A 141 -45.35 7.93 38.23
CA ARG A 141 -46.70 8.47 37.97
C ARG A 141 -47.46 8.81 39.24
N ARG A 142 -48.30 9.81 39.05
CA ARG A 142 -49.05 10.69 39.94
C ARG A 142 -50.43 10.10 40.28
N GLN A 143 -51.05 10.67 41.32
CA GLN A 143 -52.50 10.75 41.66
C GLN A 143 -53.15 9.61 42.45
N ARG A 144 -53.51 9.90 43.71
CA ARG A 144 -54.82 10.46 44.08
C ARG A 144 -54.68 11.31 45.34
#